data_AF-V9FQ23-F1
#
_entry.id   AF-V9FQ23-F1
#
_cell.length_a   1.000
_cell.length_b   1.000
_cell.length_c   1.000
_cell.angle_alpha   90.00
_cell.angle_beta   90.00
_cell.angle_gamma   90.00
#
_symmetry.space_group_name_H-M   'P 1'
#
loop_
_entity.id
_entity.type
_entity.pdbx_description
1 polymer ?
#
loop_
_entity_poly.entity_id
_entity_poly.type
_entity_poly.pdbx_seq_one_letter_code
_entity_poly.pdbx_strand_id
1 'polypeptide(L)'
;MPSPTSGRKVARCSAPGCKKQVQTRKLCKAHGGGVRCQGLNCAKLAQSRGLCVAHGGGRRCGFEGCNKLAQYKGLCLSHGGGRRCRVIGCHKFVQIRGCCKAHARRLIEEATRGSSAATVVYPIPAASKFDASFTGRLHEQRTRFPVKQETLSIPISQDPAVRVFTAPRSFSTIGSSGLFP
;
A
#
# COMPACT_ATOMS: atom_id res chain seq x y z
N MET A 1 12.10 33.00 15.83
CA MET A 1 12.45 33.23 14.41
C MET A 1 13.07 31.96 13.86
N PRO A 2 12.40 31.19 12.98
CA PRO A 2 13.07 30.08 12.30
C PRO A 2 14.14 30.65 11.36
N SER A 3 15.38 30.23 11.54
CA SER A 3 16.55 30.68 10.77
C SER A 3 16.52 30.16 9.32
N PRO A 4 17.05 30.93 8.34
CA PRO A 4 17.20 30.44 6.98
C PRO A 4 18.27 29.35 6.98
N THR A 5 17.85 28.08 6.89
CA THR A 5 18.77 26.99 6.66
C THR A 5 19.40 27.19 5.28
N SER A 6 20.68 27.55 5.24
CA SER A 6 21.44 27.72 4.01
C SER A 6 21.53 26.37 3.29
N GLY A 7 20.62 26.15 2.34
CA GLY A 7 20.54 24.90 1.60
C GLY A 7 21.88 24.57 0.94
N ARG A 8 22.36 23.34 1.12
CA ARG A 8 23.55 22.85 0.39
C ARG A 8 23.30 23.00 -1.12
N LYS A 9 24.18 23.72 -1.82
CA LYS A 9 24.09 23.88 -3.28
C LYS A 9 24.35 22.51 -3.93
N VAL A 10 23.34 21.95 -4.59
CA VAL A 10 23.49 20.66 -5.27
C VAL A 10 24.07 20.83 -6.67
N ALA A 11 25.01 19.97 -7.05
CA ALA A 11 25.69 20.01 -8.35
C ALA A 11 24.73 19.84 -9.53
N ARG A 12 25.10 20.40 -10.69
CA ARG A 12 24.36 20.28 -11.96
C ARG A 12 24.87 19.11 -12.81
N CYS A 13 23.98 18.56 -13.61
CA CYS A 13 24.28 17.45 -14.52
C CYS A 13 25.44 17.81 -15.46
N SER A 14 26.40 16.90 -15.62
CA SER A 14 27.55 17.05 -16.53
C SER A 14 27.21 16.93 -18.01
N ALA A 15 25.95 16.69 -18.37
CA ALA A 15 25.55 16.64 -19.77
C ALA A 15 25.50 18.07 -20.35
N PRO A 16 25.97 18.28 -21.59
CA PRO A 16 26.01 19.60 -22.20
C PRO A 16 24.61 20.23 -22.23
N GLY A 17 24.51 21.48 -21.78
CA GLY A 17 23.23 22.22 -21.75
C GLY A 17 22.22 21.79 -20.67
N CYS A 18 22.54 20.82 -19.80
CA CYS A 18 21.60 20.34 -18.81
C CYS A 18 21.63 21.13 -17.48
N LYS A 19 20.57 21.88 -17.20
CA LYS A 19 20.42 22.63 -15.94
C LYS A 19 19.83 21.80 -14.78
N LYS A 20 19.55 20.50 -15.01
CA LYS A 20 18.97 19.62 -13.99
C LYS A 20 20.00 19.24 -12.93
N GLN A 21 19.52 18.99 -11.72
CA GLN A 21 20.33 18.56 -10.60
C GLN A 21 20.92 17.15 -10.81
N VAL A 22 22.15 16.95 -10.33
CA VAL A 22 22.80 15.64 -10.25
C VAL A 22 22.07 14.75 -9.25
N GLN A 23 21.91 13.49 -9.62
CA GLN A 23 21.52 12.42 -8.70
C GLN A 23 22.77 11.61 -8.34
N THR A 24 23.22 10.77 -9.25
CA THR A 24 24.41 9.92 -9.10
C THR A 24 25.26 10.01 -10.37
N ARG A 25 26.57 9.72 -10.27
CA ARG A 25 27.51 9.75 -11.41
C ARG A 25 27.58 11.10 -12.15
N LYS A 26 27.37 12.23 -11.46
CA LYS A 26 27.31 13.58 -12.05
C LYS A 26 26.23 13.75 -13.12
N LEU A 27 25.24 12.86 -13.18
CA LEU A 27 24.17 12.88 -14.18
C LEU A 27 22.81 13.07 -13.51
N CYS A 28 21.87 13.64 -14.26
CA CYS A 28 20.47 13.76 -13.83
C CYS A 28 19.68 12.49 -14.16
N LYS A 29 18.43 12.41 -13.67
CA LYS A 29 17.52 11.29 -13.91
C LYS A 29 17.37 10.91 -15.40
N ALA A 30 17.29 11.90 -16.28
CA ALA A 30 17.15 11.69 -17.72
C ALA A 30 18.45 11.17 -18.35
N HIS A 31 19.61 11.68 -17.90
CA HIS A 31 20.91 11.42 -18.53
C HIS A 31 21.71 10.25 -17.93
N GLY A 32 21.14 9.43 -17.05
CA GLY A 32 21.88 8.27 -16.49
C GLY A 32 22.11 8.30 -14.99
N GLY A 33 21.62 9.32 -14.29
CA GLY A 33 21.81 9.48 -12.85
C GLY A 33 21.01 8.50 -11.97
N GLY A 34 20.34 7.50 -12.55
CA GLY A 34 19.54 6.52 -11.81
C GLY A 34 19.71 5.12 -12.40
N VAL A 35 19.50 4.11 -11.56
CA VAL A 35 19.60 2.69 -11.93
C VAL A 35 18.59 2.35 -13.04
N ARG A 36 19.03 1.59 -14.03
CA ARG A 36 18.18 1.13 -15.15
C ARG A 36 17.56 -0.21 -14.82
N CYS A 37 16.41 -0.46 -15.43
CA CYS A 37 15.73 -1.74 -15.27
C CYS A 37 16.61 -2.86 -15.83
N GLN A 38 16.79 -3.93 -15.06
CA GLN A 38 17.50 -5.15 -15.46
C GLN A 38 16.69 -6.05 -16.39
N GLY A 39 15.49 -5.62 -16.79
CA GLY A 39 14.67 -6.37 -17.74
C GLY A 39 15.28 -6.31 -19.13
N LEU A 40 15.12 -7.38 -19.91
CA LEU A 40 15.66 -7.48 -21.27
C LEU A 40 15.26 -6.24 -22.09
N ASN A 41 16.27 -5.55 -22.63
CA ASN A 41 16.12 -4.34 -23.45
C ASN A 41 15.29 -3.20 -22.82
N CYS A 42 15.35 -3.03 -21.49
CA CYS A 42 14.56 -2.02 -20.81
C CYS A 42 15.35 -0.76 -20.44
N ALA A 43 15.15 0.33 -21.19
CA ALA A 43 15.72 1.65 -20.86
C ALA A 43 15.00 2.39 -19.71
N LYS A 44 13.92 1.81 -19.15
CA LYS A 44 13.15 2.43 -18.06
C LYS A 44 13.98 2.48 -16.77
N LEU A 45 13.71 3.49 -15.95
CA LEU A 45 14.34 3.61 -14.64
C LEU A 45 13.83 2.51 -13.71
N ALA A 46 14.75 1.90 -12.97
CA ALA A 46 14.39 0.98 -11.90
C ALA A 46 13.74 1.77 -10.75
N GLN A 47 12.66 1.23 -10.21
CA GLN A 47 11.98 1.79 -9.04
C GLN A 47 12.46 1.09 -7.76
N SER A 48 12.44 -0.25 -7.76
CA SER A 48 13.00 -1.07 -6.68
C SER A 48 13.50 -2.40 -7.24
N ARG A 49 14.40 -3.07 -6.51
CA ARG A 49 14.97 -4.38 -6.90
C ARG A 49 15.61 -4.40 -8.29
N GLY A 50 16.11 -3.26 -8.78
CA GLY A 50 16.69 -3.16 -10.13
C GLY A 50 15.67 -3.25 -11.26
N LEU A 51 14.35 -3.25 -10.99
CA LEU A 51 13.30 -3.42 -11.99
C LEU A 51 12.41 -2.18 -12.09
N CYS A 52 11.82 -1.94 -13.26
CA CYS A 52 10.81 -0.90 -13.47
C CYS A 52 9.42 -1.39 -13.06
N VAL A 53 8.45 -0.48 -12.99
CA VAL A 53 7.04 -0.81 -12.66
C VAL A 53 6.48 -1.98 -13.47
N ALA A 54 6.73 -1.98 -14.78
CA ALA A 54 6.25 -3.02 -15.68
C ALA A 54 6.90 -4.38 -15.38
N HIS A 55 8.20 -4.37 -15.09
CA HIS A 55 8.99 -5.59 -14.81
C HIS A 55 8.99 -5.98 -13.32
N GLY A 56 8.09 -5.44 -12.49
CA GLY A 56 7.95 -5.87 -11.08
C GLY A 56 8.71 -5.05 -10.04
N GLY A 57 9.21 -3.87 -10.42
CA GLY A 57 9.85 -2.91 -9.51
C GLY A 57 8.90 -2.19 -8.55
N GLY A 58 7.60 -2.44 -8.62
CA GLY A 58 6.59 -1.89 -7.72
C GLY A 58 6.01 -2.97 -6.80
N ARG A 59 5.56 -2.59 -5.60
CA ARG A 59 4.80 -3.51 -4.73
C ARG A 59 3.47 -3.85 -5.39
N ARG A 60 3.10 -5.13 -5.44
CA ARG A 60 1.81 -5.60 -5.93
C ARG A 60 0.78 -5.56 -4.81
N CYS A 61 -0.50 -5.50 -5.20
CA CYS A 61 -1.61 -5.59 -4.27
C CYS A 61 -1.58 -6.95 -3.56
N GLY A 62 -1.65 -6.96 -2.23
CA GLY A 62 -1.72 -8.18 -1.42
C GLY A 62 -3.09 -8.86 -1.44
N PHE A 63 -3.94 -8.55 -2.42
CA PHE A 63 -5.22 -9.22 -2.59
C PHE A 63 -5.04 -10.36 -3.60
N GLU A 64 -5.63 -11.50 -3.32
CA GLU A 64 -5.46 -12.71 -4.13
C GLU A 64 -5.88 -12.46 -5.59
N GLY A 65 -5.02 -12.84 -6.54
CA GLY A 65 -5.24 -12.61 -7.97
C GLY A 65 -5.11 -11.15 -8.44
N CYS A 66 -4.72 -10.19 -7.58
CA CYS A 66 -4.63 -8.79 -7.97
C CYS A 66 -3.23 -8.39 -8.47
N ASN A 67 -3.09 -8.23 -9.78
CA ASN A 67 -1.84 -7.76 -10.41
C ASN A 67 -1.63 -6.23 -10.37
N LYS A 68 -2.58 -5.49 -9.76
CA LYS A 68 -2.52 -4.03 -9.66
C LYS A 68 -1.42 -3.58 -8.70
N LEU A 69 -0.89 -2.37 -8.91
CA LEU A 69 0.12 -1.81 -8.02
C LEU A 69 -0.50 -1.42 -6.68
N ALA A 70 0.19 -1.80 -5.61
CA ALA A 70 -0.11 -1.34 -4.27
C ALA A 70 0.26 0.15 -4.13
N GLN A 71 -0.67 0.92 -3.59
CA GLN A 71 -0.52 2.36 -3.36
C GLN A 71 -0.30 2.63 -1.87
N TYR A 72 -1.12 2.04 -1.01
CA TYR A 72 -1.06 2.21 0.44
C TYR A 72 -1.43 0.90 1.15
N LYS A 73 -0.81 0.62 2.30
CA LYS A 73 -1.03 -0.61 3.09
C LYS A 73 -0.89 -1.93 2.29
N GLY A 74 -0.08 -1.92 1.22
CA GLY A 74 0.08 -3.10 0.36
C GLY A 74 -1.13 -3.40 -0.53
N LEU A 75 -2.12 -2.51 -0.62
CA LEU A 75 -3.33 -2.70 -1.42
C LEU A 75 -3.39 -1.71 -2.58
N CYS A 76 -4.08 -2.10 -3.66
CA CYS A 76 -4.36 -1.22 -4.79
C CYS A 76 -5.56 -0.30 -4.51
N LEU A 77 -5.77 0.72 -5.35
CA LEU A 77 -6.82 1.72 -5.15
C LEU A 77 -8.23 1.11 -5.02
N SER A 78 -8.55 0.06 -5.79
CA SER A 78 -9.84 -0.63 -5.71
C SER A 78 -10.00 -1.48 -4.46
N HIS A 79 -8.90 -1.99 -3.90
CA HIS A 79 -8.90 -2.83 -2.69
C HIS A 79 -8.57 -2.02 -1.43
N GLY A 80 -8.84 -0.70 -1.43
CA GLY A 80 -8.65 0.14 -0.24
C GLY A 80 -7.24 0.74 -0.07
N GLY A 81 -6.41 0.68 -1.11
CA GLY A 81 -5.05 1.23 -1.15
C GLY A 81 -4.95 2.76 -1.20
N GLY A 82 -5.97 3.50 -0.77
CA GLY A 82 -5.97 4.96 -0.81
C GLY A 82 -6.77 5.56 0.33
N ARG A 83 -6.40 6.77 0.76
CA ARG A 83 -7.17 7.51 1.76
C ARG A 83 -8.37 8.17 1.09
N ARG A 84 -9.51 8.20 1.78
CA ARG A 84 -10.72 8.92 1.35
C ARG A 84 -10.61 10.39 1.74
N CYS A 85 -11.21 11.25 0.92
CA CYS A 85 -11.27 12.68 1.18
C CYS A 85 -11.84 12.93 2.59
N ARG A 86 -11.21 13.84 3.35
CA ARG A 86 -11.63 14.16 4.72
C ARG A 86 -13.06 14.73 4.81
N VAL A 87 -13.53 15.38 3.75
CA VAL A 87 -14.88 15.94 3.67
C VAL A 87 -15.94 14.85 3.71
N ILE A 88 -16.89 14.98 4.64
CA ILE A 88 -18.03 14.09 4.84
C ILE A 88 -18.87 14.01 3.54
N GLY A 89 -19.34 12.81 3.20
CA GLY A 89 -20.09 12.57 1.96
C GLY A 89 -19.23 12.54 0.69
N CYS A 90 -17.91 12.71 0.78
CA CYS A 90 -17.03 12.66 -0.37
C CYS A 90 -16.43 11.27 -0.59
N HIS A 91 -16.88 10.60 -1.64
CA HIS A 91 -16.36 9.29 -2.06
C HIS A 91 -15.12 9.38 -2.96
N LYS A 92 -14.47 10.54 -3.04
CA LYS A 92 -13.25 10.73 -3.84
C LYS A 92 -12.01 10.44 -2.99
N PHE A 93 -10.94 9.99 -3.64
CA PHE A 93 -9.66 9.76 -2.98
C PHE A 93 -8.94 11.07 -2.65
N VAL A 94 -8.14 11.05 -1.58
CA VAL A 94 -7.22 12.14 -1.23
C VAL A 94 -6.20 12.30 -2.33
N GLN A 95 -5.93 13.55 -2.69
CA GLN A 95 -4.87 13.92 -3.63
C GLN A 95 -3.87 14.85 -2.94
N ILE A 96 -4.35 15.88 -2.25
CA ILE A 96 -3.50 16.90 -1.65
C ILE A 96 -4.13 17.39 -0.34
N ARG A 97 -3.29 17.63 0.69
CA ARG A 97 -3.70 18.17 2.01
C ARG A 97 -4.90 17.45 2.65
N GLY A 98 -5.00 16.13 2.49
CA GLY A 98 -6.09 15.33 3.09
C GLY A 98 -7.44 15.41 2.37
N CYS A 99 -7.53 16.07 1.22
CA CYS A 99 -8.76 16.24 0.45
C CYS A 99 -8.61 15.81 -1.02
N CYS A 100 -9.75 15.61 -1.69
CA CYS A 100 -9.78 15.37 -3.14
C CYS A 100 -9.45 16.64 -3.94
N LYS A 101 -9.16 16.53 -5.24
CA LYS A 101 -8.76 17.67 -6.09
C LYS A 101 -9.74 18.85 -6.05
N ALA A 102 -11.05 18.57 -6.02
CA ALA A 102 -12.08 19.60 -5.96
C ALA A 102 -12.12 20.31 -4.58
N HIS A 103 -12.14 19.54 -3.48
CA HIS A 103 -12.17 20.11 -2.14
C HIS A 103 -10.85 20.78 -1.75
N ALA A 104 -9.73 20.27 -2.26
CA ALA A 104 -8.43 20.90 -2.06
C ALA A 104 -8.32 22.29 -2.71
N ARG A 105 -8.90 22.47 -3.90
CA ARG A 105 -8.97 23.80 -4.54
C ARG A 105 -9.74 24.77 -3.65
N ARG A 106 -10.92 24.36 -3.18
CA ARG A 106 -11.73 25.17 -2.24
C ARG A 106 -10.98 25.51 -0.97
N LEU A 107 -10.29 24.54 -0.34
CA LEU A 107 -9.47 24.78 0.85
C LEU A 107 -8.33 25.77 0.60
N ILE A 108 -7.70 25.73 -0.57
CA ILE A 108 -6.63 26.68 -0.93
C ILE A 108 -7.24 28.07 -1.16
N GLU A 109 -8.34 28.15 -1.90
CA GLU A 109 -9.02 29.42 -2.17
C GLU A 109 -9.54 30.07 -0.88
N GLU A 110 -10.09 29.27 0.05
CA GLU A 110 -10.48 29.70 1.40
C GLU A 110 -9.28 30.22 2.19
N ALA A 111 -8.14 29.51 2.15
CA ALA A 111 -6.92 29.94 2.82
C ALA A 111 -6.33 31.23 2.23
N THR A 112 -6.51 31.48 0.93
CA THR A 112 -6.09 32.75 0.30
C THR A 112 -7.07 33.90 0.54
N ARG A 113 -8.33 33.61 0.90
CA ARG A 113 -9.39 34.61 1.10
C ARG A 113 -9.51 35.14 2.53
N GLY A 114 -8.74 34.64 3.49
CA GLY A 114 -8.94 34.96 4.91
C GLY A 114 -7.66 35.18 5.73
N SER A 115 -7.15 36.42 5.68
CA SER A 115 -6.40 37.03 6.79
C SER A 115 -7.33 37.59 7.89
N SER A 116 -8.59 37.18 7.96
CA SER A 116 -9.42 37.37 9.14
C SER A 116 -10.27 36.13 9.38
N ALA A 117 -10.11 35.60 10.59
CA ALA A 117 -10.80 34.48 11.23
C ALA A 117 -12.14 34.04 10.59
N ALA A 118 -12.10 32.94 9.85
CA ALA A 118 -13.28 32.13 9.60
C ALA A 118 -12.88 30.65 9.71
N THR A 119 -13.06 30.10 10.91
CA THR A 119 -13.00 28.67 11.20
C THR A 119 -14.10 27.98 10.37
N VAL A 120 -13.81 27.59 9.13
CA VAL A 120 -14.56 26.53 8.48
C VAL A 120 -14.15 25.23 9.18
N VAL A 121 -14.83 24.98 10.29
CA VAL A 121 -14.81 23.69 10.99
C VAL A 121 -15.43 22.70 10.02
N TYR A 122 -14.61 22.05 9.19
CA TYR A 122 -14.92 20.68 8.83
C TYR A 122 -14.90 19.93 10.16
N PRO A 123 -16.03 19.39 10.65
CA PRO A 123 -16.06 18.76 11.94
C PRO A 123 -15.03 17.63 11.92
N ILE A 124 -13.95 17.86 12.66
CA ILE A 124 -13.19 16.79 13.27
C ILE A 124 -14.26 16.05 14.08
N PRO A 125 -14.58 14.78 13.82
CA PRO A 125 -15.48 14.08 14.72
C PRO A 125 -14.81 14.15 16.09
N ALA A 126 -15.38 14.97 16.97
CA ALA A 126 -15.05 14.93 18.38
C ALA A 126 -15.29 13.48 18.79
N ALA A 127 -14.30 12.88 19.45
CA ALA A 127 -14.55 11.69 20.23
C ALA A 127 -15.81 11.97 21.04
N SER A 128 -16.86 11.20 20.73
CA SER A 128 -18.18 11.30 21.33
C SER A 128 -18.02 11.35 22.84
N LYS A 129 -18.51 12.43 23.44
CA LYS A 129 -18.56 12.62 24.88
C LYS A 129 -19.31 11.44 25.49
N PHE A 130 -18.61 10.62 26.27
CA PHE A 130 -19.23 9.74 27.24
C PHE A 130 -19.63 10.63 28.41
N ASP A 131 -20.92 10.66 28.72
CA ASP A 131 -21.50 11.53 29.74
C ASP A 131 -20.89 11.20 31.11
N ALA A 132 -20.19 12.17 31.69
CA ALA A 132 -19.56 12.07 33.00
C ALA A 132 -20.59 12.39 34.09
N SER A 133 -21.50 11.45 34.32
CA SER A 133 -22.49 11.50 35.40
C SER A 133 -22.55 10.16 36.14
N PHE A 134 -21.41 9.68 36.64
CA PHE A 134 -21.39 8.60 37.63
C PHE A 134 -20.13 8.70 38.52
N THR A 135 -20.11 9.70 39.39
CA THR A 135 -19.22 9.74 40.57
C THR A 135 -19.73 8.71 41.59
N GLY A 136 -19.64 7.44 41.24
CA GLY A 136 -19.80 6.30 42.15
C GLY A 136 -18.43 5.85 42.64
N ARG A 137 -18.13 6.21 43.89
CA ARG A 137 -17.10 5.70 44.79
C ARG A 137 -16.59 4.29 44.42
N LEU A 138 -15.32 4.17 44.00
CA LEU A 138 -14.61 2.89 43.90
C LEU A 138 -14.52 2.26 45.30
N HIS A 139 -15.17 1.10 45.47
CA HIS A 139 -14.75 0.13 46.46
C HIS A 139 -14.43 -1.17 45.74
N GLU A 140 -13.22 -1.62 46.03
CA GLU A 140 -12.55 -2.85 45.67
C GLU A 140 -13.45 -4.09 45.78
N GLN A 141 -13.50 -4.89 44.70
CA GLN A 141 -13.70 -6.33 44.80
C GLN A 141 -13.32 -7.04 43.51
N ARG A 142 -12.05 -7.47 43.53
CA ARG A 142 -11.43 -8.53 42.75
C ARG A 142 -12.36 -9.75 42.65
N THR A 143 -13.15 -9.85 41.59
CA THR A 143 -13.86 -11.09 41.25
C THR A 143 -13.13 -11.80 40.11
N ARG A 144 -12.78 -13.03 40.43
CA ARG A 144 -12.09 -14.01 39.59
C ARG A 144 -12.94 -14.25 38.33
N PHE A 145 -12.34 -14.09 37.15
CA PHE A 145 -12.90 -14.67 35.94
C PHE A 145 -12.79 -16.21 36.04
N PRO A 146 -13.89 -16.97 35.89
CA PRO A 146 -13.79 -18.39 35.67
C PRO A 146 -13.25 -18.64 34.26
N VAL A 147 -12.11 -19.31 34.17
CA VAL A 147 -11.65 -19.95 32.94
C VAL A 147 -12.65 -21.05 32.62
N LYS A 148 -13.52 -20.83 31.62
CA LYS A 148 -14.24 -21.92 30.97
C LYS A 148 -13.31 -22.52 29.93
N GLN A 149 -12.64 -23.61 30.31
CA GLN A 149 -12.08 -24.56 29.36
C GLN A 149 -13.24 -25.33 28.74
N GLU A 150 -13.74 -24.89 27.59
CA GLU A 150 -14.53 -25.77 26.74
C GLU A 150 -13.57 -26.47 25.78
N THR A 151 -13.06 -27.60 26.26
CA THR A 151 -12.47 -28.64 25.43
C THR A 151 -13.59 -29.26 24.60
N LEU A 152 -13.81 -28.75 23.39
CA LEU A 152 -14.56 -29.48 22.38
C LEU A 152 -13.66 -30.56 21.80
N SER A 153 -13.79 -31.73 22.40
CA SER A 153 -13.28 -33.01 21.95
C SER A 153 -13.78 -33.32 20.54
N ILE A 154 -12.85 -33.45 19.61
CA ILE A 154 -13.08 -34.03 18.28
C ILE A 154 -13.31 -35.54 18.49
N PRO A 155 -14.43 -36.14 18.05
CA PRO A 155 -14.54 -37.59 18.02
C PRO A 155 -13.59 -38.14 16.95
N ILE A 156 -12.61 -38.90 17.39
CA ILE A 156 -11.76 -39.74 16.54
C ILE A 156 -12.64 -40.90 16.09
N SER A 157 -13.21 -40.83 14.88
CA SER A 157 -13.83 -42.00 14.26
C SER A 157 -12.71 -42.97 13.88
N GLN A 158 -12.65 -44.09 14.59
CA GLN A 158 -11.86 -45.24 14.21
C GLN A 158 -12.67 -46.07 13.22
N ASP A 159 -12.47 -45.81 11.92
CA ASP A 159 -12.89 -46.73 10.86
C ASP A 159 -11.66 -47.48 10.32
N PRO A 160 -11.38 -48.70 10.80
CA PRO A 160 -10.29 -49.54 10.28
C PRO A 160 -10.75 -50.34 9.06
N ALA A 161 -11.09 -49.68 7.95
CA ALA A 161 -11.49 -50.42 6.74
C ALA A 161 -11.43 -49.65 5.41
N VAL A 162 -10.36 -48.91 5.09
CA VAL A 162 -10.07 -48.64 3.67
C VAL A 162 -8.57 -48.75 3.43
N ARG A 163 -8.21 -49.86 2.76
CA ARG A 163 -6.85 -50.19 2.35
C ARG A 163 -6.32 -49.13 1.38
N VAL A 164 -5.07 -48.74 1.64
CA VAL A 164 -4.16 -48.11 0.71
C VAL A 164 -4.15 -48.91 -0.60
N PHE A 165 -4.58 -48.29 -1.70
CA PHE A 165 -4.23 -48.75 -3.03
C PHE A 165 -3.15 -47.84 -3.59
N THR A 166 -1.97 -48.43 -3.65
CA THR A 166 -0.78 -47.99 -4.34
C THR A 166 -1.08 -47.69 -5.81
N ALA A 167 -0.62 -46.54 -6.28
CA ALA A 167 -0.34 -46.38 -7.70
C ALA A 167 0.90 -47.21 -8.04
N PRO A 168 0.91 -47.88 -9.20
CA PRO A 168 2.11 -47.82 -10.02
C PRO A 168 1.82 -47.29 -11.43
N ARG A 169 2.72 -46.38 -11.81
CA ARG A 169 2.98 -45.91 -13.17
C ARG A 169 3.17 -47.11 -14.12
N SER A 170 2.51 -47.10 -15.26
CA SER A 170 2.95 -47.82 -16.45
C SER A 170 3.15 -46.83 -17.60
N PHE A 171 4.43 -46.67 -17.95
CA PHE A 171 4.91 -46.01 -19.14
C PHE A 171 4.63 -46.97 -20.31
N SER A 172 3.92 -46.53 -21.34
CA SER A 172 3.81 -47.27 -22.61
C SER A 172 4.25 -46.34 -23.72
N THR A 173 5.51 -46.50 -24.11
CA THR A 173 6.03 -46.13 -25.42
C THR A 173 5.53 -47.15 -26.43
N ILE A 174 4.84 -46.69 -27.46
CA ILE A 174 4.59 -47.47 -28.68
C ILE A 174 5.01 -46.56 -29.83
N GLY A 175 6.06 -46.96 -30.55
CA GLY A 175 6.27 -46.53 -31.94
C GLY A 175 5.06 -46.98 -32.78
N SER A 176 4.87 -46.62 -34.04
CA SER A 176 5.84 -46.56 -35.13
C SER A 176 5.04 -46.08 -36.35
N SER A 177 5.70 -45.37 -37.26
CA SER A 177 5.53 -45.44 -38.73
C SER A 177 4.13 -45.53 -39.38
N GLY A 178 3.78 -44.45 -40.11
CA GLY A 178 2.99 -44.43 -41.35
C GLY A 178 3.14 -43.02 -41.94
N LEU A 179 3.79 -42.72 -43.07
CA LEU A 179 3.78 -43.33 -44.41
C LEU A 179 2.35 -43.58 -44.88
N PHE A 180 1.77 -42.63 -45.63
CA PHE A 180 1.40 -42.77 -47.05
C PHE A 180 0.60 -41.54 -47.55
N PRO A 181 0.41 -41.40 -48.88
CA PRO A 181 1.01 -40.38 -49.75
C PRO A 181 0.25 -39.03 -49.82
#